data_AF-A0A524KLA7-F1
#
_entry.id   AF-A0A524KLA7-F1
#
_cell.length_a   1.000
_cell.length_b   1.000
_cell.length_c   1.000
_cell.angle_alpha   90.00
_cell.angle_beta   90.00
_cell.angle_gamma   90.00
#
_symmetry.space_group_name_H-M   'P 1'
#
loop_
_entity.id
_entity.type
_entity.pdbx_description
1 polymer ?
#
loop_
_entity_poly.entity_id
_entity_poly.type
_entity_poly.pdbx_seq_one_letter_code
_entity_poly.pdbx_strand_id
1 'polypeptide(L)'
;MIERVDNPTGDTPRGAVMVVGAGIAGMQSAIDLADAGFKVYLVDKETSIGGHMAQLDKTFPTNDCAMCTISPRLIDVARHDNIELVTGAELIALQGQAGDFTARLHVQPRYVDMAKCNACGDCVAVCPVYTPAEFEQGTAERTAIHRRFPQATPGQFAISKGAMSPCRAACPAGVNAHGYVALVGKGRFKEAYDLVFQDCPLPSVCGRICQHPCEGQCNRADWDDPVAVRNLKRFVADYVYEHRDDESIRRVAVTMAPPRQEKVAVIGGGPGGLTAAHDLSRRGYTVTLFEELPFLGGMLRVCVPAFRLPRERLDFDIAQLLNDRIEVKLESRLGRDFTLEALRAEGYKAFFLSTGAHKGRSLSIEGAEADGVLNGLEFLRKANTGEPVTVGKRTVVVGGGNVATDAARVALRCGAE
;
A
#
# COMPACT_ATOMS: atom_id res chain seq x y z
N MET A 1 -23.67 1.37 17.99
CA MET A 1 -24.58 1.22 19.14
C MET A 1 -23.71 1.52 20.34
N ILE A 2 -23.87 2.68 20.99
CA ILE A 2 -23.07 3.02 22.17
C ILE A 2 -23.72 2.23 23.31
N GLU A 3 -23.12 1.10 23.68
CA GLU A 3 -23.59 0.31 24.83
C GLU A 3 -23.29 1.04 26.13
N ARG A 4 -24.17 0.89 27.12
CA ARG A 4 -24.04 1.46 28.47
C ARG A 4 -22.72 0.98 29.09
N VAL A 5 -21.84 1.94 29.39
CA VAL A 5 -20.63 1.70 30.20
C VAL A 5 -21.02 1.87 31.66
N ASP A 6 -20.88 0.80 32.45
CA ASP A 6 -21.13 0.84 33.89
C ASP A 6 -20.12 1.74 34.61
N ASN A 7 -20.63 2.61 35.48
CA ASN A 7 -19.86 3.63 36.20
C ASN A 7 -19.20 3.02 37.47
N PRO A 8 -17.88 3.14 37.68
CA PRO A 8 -17.19 2.55 38.84
C PRO A 8 -17.43 3.28 40.18
N THR A 9 -18.14 4.42 40.20
CA THR A 9 -18.35 5.25 41.41
C THR A 9 -19.69 5.03 42.14
N GLY A 10 -20.51 4.07 41.71
CA GLY A 10 -21.69 3.63 42.48
C GLY A 10 -22.90 4.59 42.49
N ASP A 11 -22.77 5.82 41.99
CA ASP A 11 -23.90 6.72 41.74
C ASP A 11 -24.36 6.59 40.28
N THR A 12 -25.62 6.20 40.09
CA THR A 12 -26.20 6.02 38.75
C THR A 12 -26.53 7.39 38.16
N PRO A 13 -26.04 7.74 36.96
CA PRO A 13 -26.34 9.04 36.35
C PRO A 13 -27.84 9.25 36.22
N ARG A 14 -28.32 10.47 36.50
CA ARG A 14 -29.75 10.84 36.44
C ARG A 14 -30.33 10.76 35.03
N GLY A 15 -29.46 10.80 34.02
CA GLY A 15 -29.77 10.73 32.60
C GLY A 15 -28.51 10.92 31.77
N ALA A 16 -28.66 10.91 30.45
CA ALA A 16 -27.56 11.19 29.51
C ALA A 16 -27.85 12.47 28.72
N VAL A 17 -26.81 13.30 28.54
CA VAL A 17 -26.87 14.53 27.73
C VAL A 17 -25.75 14.49 26.71
N MET A 18 -26.03 14.94 25.49
CA MET A 18 -25.01 15.13 24.46
C MET A 18 -24.79 16.62 24.24
N VAL A 19 -23.53 17.05 24.36
CA VAL A 19 -23.10 18.42 24.04
C VAL A 19 -22.32 18.37 22.73
N VAL A 20 -22.78 19.10 21.72
CA VAL A 20 -22.15 19.13 20.40
C VAL A 20 -21.32 20.41 20.25
N GLY A 21 -20.02 20.24 20.05
CA GLY A 21 -19.02 21.30 19.95
C GLY A 21 -18.30 21.53 21.27
N ALA A 22 -17.00 21.26 21.31
CA ALA A 22 -16.15 21.36 22.49
C ALA A 22 -15.25 22.61 22.47
N GLY A 23 -15.84 23.75 22.09
CA GLY A 23 -15.27 25.07 22.39
C GLY A 23 -15.46 25.44 23.86
N ILE A 24 -15.07 26.66 24.24
CA ILE A 24 -15.13 27.12 25.65
C ILE A 24 -16.52 26.97 26.29
N ALA A 25 -17.58 27.34 25.57
CA ALA A 25 -18.95 27.24 26.07
C ALA A 25 -19.42 25.78 26.21
N GLY A 26 -19.07 24.92 25.24
CA GLY A 26 -19.43 23.51 25.26
C GLY A 26 -18.71 22.74 26.36
N MET A 27 -17.43 23.02 26.58
CA MET A 27 -16.67 22.46 27.71
C MET A 27 -17.27 22.90 29.05
N GLN A 28 -17.58 24.18 29.24
CA GLN A 28 -18.19 24.65 30.49
C GLN A 28 -19.58 24.02 30.70
N SER A 29 -20.41 23.96 29.65
CA SER A 29 -21.73 23.33 29.72
C SER A 29 -21.62 21.84 30.08
N ALA A 30 -20.62 21.14 29.55
CA ALA A 30 -20.39 19.74 29.86
C ALA A 30 -19.98 19.53 31.32
N ILE A 31 -19.12 20.40 31.87
CA ILE A 31 -18.73 20.38 33.29
C ILE A 31 -19.96 20.61 34.17
N ASP A 32 -20.72 21.68 33.93
CA ASP A 32 -21.87 22.04 34.75
C ASP A 32 -22.95 20.93 34.77
N LEU A 33 -23.18 20.29 33.62
CA LEU A 33 -24.12 19.15 33.50
C LEU A 33 -23.60 17.89 34.19
N ALA A 34 -22.29 17.64 34.11
CA ALA A 34 -21.67 16.48 34.73
C ALA A 34 -21.65 16.60 36.26
N ASP A 35 -21.40 17.80 36.79
CA ASP A 35 -21.51 18.16 38.21
C ASP A 35 -22.95 18.06 38.71
N ALA A 36 -23.93 18.33 37.85
CA ALA A 36 -25.36 18.12 38.15
C ALA A 36 -25.79 16.63 38.15
N GLY A 37 -24.87 15.70 37.86
CA GLY A 37 -25.10 14.25 37.93
C GLY A 37 -25.59 13.60 36.64
N PHE A 38 -25.44 14.26 35.48
CA PHE A 38 -25.73 13.67 34.18
C PHE A 38 -24.49 13.02 33.57
N LYS A 39 -24.67 11.91 32.83
CA LYS A 39 -23.63 11.39 31.93
C LYS A 39 -23.58 12.27 30.69
N VAL A 40 -22.45 12.92 30.43
CA VAL A 40 -22.29 13.85 29.32
C VAL A 40 -21.44 13.23 28.22
N TYR A 41 -21.97 13.17 27.01
CA TYR A 41 -21.21 12.87 25.79
C TYR A 41 -20.82 14.20 25.14
N LEU A 42 -19.56 14.60 25.24
CA LEU A 42 -19.05 15.81 24.62
C LEU A 42 -18.45 15.46 23.25
N VAL A 43 -19.16 15.85 22.19
CA VAL A 43 -18.84 15.50 20.80
C VAL A 43 -18.15 16.68 20.13
N ASP A 44 -17.01 16.44 19.49
CA ASP A 44 -16.33 17.44 18.65
C ASP A 44 -15.86 16.82 17.35
N LYS A 45 -16.02 17.55 16.24
CA LYS A 45 -15.61 17.09 14.90
C LYS A 45 -14.08 16.98 14.78
N GLU A 46 -13.35 17.68 15.62
CA GLU A 46 -11.91 17.79 15.57
C GLU A 46 -11.24 16.74 16.47
N THR A 47 -9.94 16.52 16.24
CA THR A 47 -9.15 15.53 16.99
C THR A 47 -8.80 15.99 18.41
N SER A 48 -9.20 17.19 18.82
CA SER A 48 -9.06 17.67 20.19
C SER A 48 -10.07 18.78 20.48
N ILE A 49 -10.48 18.87 21.75
CA ILE A 49 -11.32 19.93 22.30
C ILE A 49 -10.52 21.24 22.47
N GLY A 50 -11.22 22.36 22.67
CA GLY A 50 -10.64 23.70 22.83
C GLY A 50 -11.19 24.74 21.84
N GLY A 51 -11.70 24.28 20.68
CA GLY A 51 -12.27 25.14 19.64
C GLY A 51 -11.32 26.25 19.16
N HIS A 52 -11.88 27.34 18.62
CA HIS A 52 -11.10 28.50 18.15
C HIS A 52 -10.31 29.19 19.26
N MET A 53 -10.78 29.11 20.51
CA MET A 53 -10.11 29.79 21.62
C MET A 53 -8.70 29.23 21.87
N ALA A 54 -8.47 27.96 21.54
CA ALA A 54 -7.13 27.36 21.60
C ALA A 54 -6.15 27.96 20.57
N GLN A 55 -6.66 28.52 19.46
CA GLN A 55 -5.85 29.16 18.41
C GLN A 55 -5.48 30.61 18.72
N LEU A 56 -6.07 31.21 19.76
CA LEU A 56 -5.82 32.59 20.14
C LEU A 56 -4.66 32.67 21.13
N ASP A 57 -3.81 33.67 20.99
CA ASP A 57 -2.85 34.03 22.04
C ASP A 57 -3.57 34.81 23.16
N LYS A 58 -4.30 35.87 22.78
CA LYS A 58 -5.00 36.79 23.69
C LYS A 58 -6.49 36.89 23.43
N THR A 59 -7.28 37.07 24.49
CA THR A 59 -8.72 37.32 24.41
C THR A 59 -9.04 38.81 24.52
N PHE A 60 -9.84 39.35 23.61
CA PHE A 60 -10.37 40.70 23.73
C PHE A 60 -11.61 40.71 24.65
N PRO A 61 -11.84 41.76 25.49
CA PRO A 61 -11.08 43.00 25.65
C PRO A 61 -9.96 42.97 26.69
N THR A 62 -9.87 41.91 27.49
CA THR A 62 -9.00 41.87 28.67
C THR A 62 -7.52 41.65 28.36
N ASN A 63 -7.20 41.20 27.14
CA ASN A 63 -5.85 40.77 26.72
C ASN A 63 -5.28 39.66 27.63
N ASP A 64 -6.15 38.83 28.21
CA ASP A 64 -5.74 37.66 28.97
C ASP A 64 -5.23 36.56 28.04
N CYS A 65 -4.36 35.69 28.55
CA CYS A 65 -3.89 34.52 27.84
C CYS A 65 -5.06 33.54 27.62
N ALA A 66 -5.44 33.29 26.36
CA ALA A 66 -6.56 32.40 26.06
C ALA A 66 -6.32 30.98 26.61
N MET A 67 -5.08 30.51 26.51
CA MET A 67 -4.70 29.19 27.01
C MET A 67 -4.83 29.08 28.53
N CYS A 68 -4.50 30.12 29.29
CA CYS A 68 -4.70 30.14 30.74
C CYS A 68 -6.18 30.06 31.13
N THR A 69 -7.07 30.61 30.29
CA THR A 69 -8.51 30.52 30.51
C THR A 69 -9.06 29.13 30.17
N ILE A 70 -8.62 28.52 29.06
CA ILE A 70 -9.19 27.23 28.63
C ILE A 70 -8.55 26.02 29.30
N SER A 71 -7.27 26.08 29.68
CA SER A 71 -6.53 24.91 30.20
C SER A 71 -7.19 24.23 31.41
N PRO A 72 -7.74 24.96 32.40
CA PRO A 72 -8.50 24.35 33.48
C PRO A 72 -9.68 23.53 32.95
N ARG A 73 -10.47 24.08 32.02
CA ARG A 73 -11.62 23.38 31.43
C ARG A 73 -11.20 22.15 30.63
N LEU A 74 -10.07 22.22 29.90
CA LEU A 74 -9.52 21.06 29.18
C LEU A 74 -9.24 19.90 30.15
N ILE A 75 -8.60 20.20 31.30
CA ILE A 75 -8.25 19.22 32.32
C ILE A 75 -9.50 18.69 33.03
N ASP A 76 -10.41 19.57 33.42
CA ASP A 76 -11.65 19.21 34.11
C ASP A 76 -12.48 18.26 33.25
N VAL A 77 -12.69 18.61 31.98
CA VAL A 77 -13.38 17.75 31.01
C VAL A 77 -12.67 16.40 30.83
N ALA A 78 -11.34 16.37 30.77
CA ALA A 78 -10.58 15.13 30.56
C ALA A 78 -10.61 14.18 31.75
N ARG A 79 -10.76 14.71 32.97
CA ARG A 79 -10.68 13.94 34.23
C ARG A 79 -12.04 13.64 34.85
N HIS A 80 -13.10 14.26 34.36
CA HIS A 80 -14.42 14.10 34.94
C HIS A 80 -15.03 12.73 34.57
N ASP A 81 -15.33 11.90 35.56
CA ASP A 81 -15.85 10.52 35.36
C ASP A 81 -17.17 10.46 34.56
N ASN A 82 -18.05 11.44 34.80
CA ASN A 82 -19.32 11.55 34.08
C ASN A 82 -19.20 12.15 32.66
N ILE A 83 -18.02 12.57 32.19
CA ILE A 83 -17.84 13.11 30.83
C ILE A 83 -17.15 12.07 29.95
N GLU A 84 -17.76 11.78 28.81
CA GLU A 84 -17.18 10.96 27.75
C GLU A 84 -16.86 11.83 26.53
N LEU A 85 -15.58 11.91 26.19
CA LEU A 85 -15.10 12.66 25.04
C LEU A 85 -15.22 11.85 23.76
N VAL A 86 -16.03 12.34 22.82
CA VAL A 86 -16.20 11.76 21.49
C VAL A 86 -15.66 12.74 20.44
N THR A 87 -14.34 12.81 20.35
CA THR A 87 -13.60 13.64 19.39
C THR A 87 -13.45 12.98 18.01
N GLY A 88 -13.26 13.78 16.97
CA GLY A 88 -13.23 13.32 15.58
C GLY A 88 -14.59 12.85 15.10
N ALA A 89 -15.68 13.36 15.69
CA ALA A 89 -17.02 12.86 15.47
C ALA A 89 -18.02 13.99 15.15
N GLU A 90 -18.88 13.73 14.17
CA GLU A 90 -19.92 14.66 13.73
C GLU A 90 -21.30 14.05 13.93
N LEU A 91 -22.24 14.84 14.42
CA LEU A 91 -23.64 14.44 14.51
C LEU A 91 -24.28 14.45 13.12
N ILE A 92 -24.75 13.28 12.66
CA ILE A 92 -25.34 13.13 11.32
C ILE A 92 -26.85 12.95 11.33
N ALA A 93 -27.44 12.47 12.43
CA ALA A 93 -28.89 12.34 12.56
C ALA A 93 -29.32 12.33 14.03
N LEU A 94 -30.52 12.84 14.27
CA LEU A 94 -31.26 12.74 15.52
C LEU A 94 -32.65 12.16 15.23
N GLN A 95 -33.07 11.20 16.03
CA GLN A 95 -34.41 10.60 15.97
C GLN A 95 -35.02 10.57 17.37
N GLY A 96 -36.31 10.89 17.50
CA GLY A 96 -37.01 10.93 18.78
C GLY A 96 -37.58 12.31 19.08
N GLN A 97 -37.75 12.61 20.36
CA GLN A 97 -38.36 13.85 20.87
C GLN A 97 -37.46 14.51 21.91
N ALA A 98 -37.75 15.76 22.27
CA ALA A 98 -36.97 16.47 23.29
C ALA A 98 -36.91 15.68 24.60
N GLY A 99 -35.70 15.44 25.10
CA GLY A 99 -35.45 14.64 26.31
C GLY A 99 -35.35 13.12 26.08
N ASP A 100 -35.72 12.61 24.90
CA ASP A 100 -35.58 11.21 24.52
C ASP A 100 -35.26 11.09 23.03
N PHE A 101 -33.97 11.24 22.72
CA PHE A 101 -33.46 11.17 21.36
C PHE A 101 -32.32 10.17 21.22
N THR A 102 -32.31 9.48 20.09
CA THR A 102 -31.19 8.67 19.62
C THR A 102 -30.36 9.48 18.64
N ALA A 103 -29.09 9.70 18.98
CA ALA A 103 -28.12 10.37 18.13
C ALA A 103 -27.28 9.37 17.33
N ARG A 104 -27.06 9.68 16.05
CA ARG A 104 -26.12 8.95 15.19
C ARG A 104 -24.93 9.84 14.91
N LEU A 105 -23.74 9.35 15.25
CA LEU A 105 -22.47 10.04 15.03
C LEU A 105 -21.71 9.36 13.88
N HIS A 106 -21.05 10.17 13.05
CA HIS A 106 -20.02 9.72 12.13
C HIS A 106 -18.65 10.01 12.76
N VAL A 107 -17.91 8.95 13.10
CA VAL A 107 -16.60 9.05 13.75
C VAL A 107 -15.52 8.84 12.71
N GLN A 108 -14.68 9.86 12.50
CA GLN A 108 -13.52 9.76 11.63
C GLN A 108 -12.43 8.91 12.28
N PRO A 109 -11.83 7.96 11.55
CA PRO A 109 -10.75 7.15 12.08
C PRO A 109 -9.52 8.01 12.37
N ARG A 110 -8.98 7.92 13.59
CA ARG A 110 -7.72 8.57 13.96
C ARG A 110 -6.48 7.91 13.36
N TYR A 111 -6.62 6.66 12.89
CA TYR A 111 -5.54 5.77 12.44
C TYR A 111 -4.43 5.56 13.48
N VAL A 112 -4.70 5.91 14.74
CA VAL A 112 -3.84 5.70 15.91
C VAL A 112 -4.71 5.01 16.95
N ASP A 113 -4.18 3.95 17.54
CA ASP A 113 -4.82 3.27 18.67
C ASP A 113 -4.66 4.13 19.93
N MET A 114 -5.77 4.75 20.36
CA MET A 114 -5.80 5.67 21.48
C MET A 114 -5.40 5.01 22.80
N ALA A 115 -5.62 3.70 22.96
CA ALA A 115 -5.26 2.97 24.16
C ALA A 115 -3.75 2.68 24.24
N LYS A 116 -3.04 2.70 23.10
CA LYS A 116 -1.59 2.44 23.03
C LYS A 116 -0.76 3.71 22.89
N CYS A 117 -1.36 4.81 22.44
CA CYS A 117 -0.66 6.07 22.26
C CYS A 117 -0.37 6.72 23.61
N ASN A 118 0.91 6.84 23.96
CA ASN A 118 1.38 7.54 25.16
C ASN A 118 1.69 9.04 24.92
N ALA A 119 1.36 9.56 23.73
CA ALA A 119 1.61 10.95 23.33
C ALA A 119 3.07 11.43 23.40
N CYS A 120 4.07 10.55 23.22
CA CYS A 120 5.49 10.91 23.26
C CYS A 120 5.98 11.79 22.10
N GLY A 121 5.37 11.68 20.92
CA GLY A 121 5.75 12.44 19.72
C GLY A 121 6.81 11.80 18.82
N ASP A 122 7.36 10.62 19.15
CA ASP A 122 8.37 9.94 18.32
C ASP A 122 7.90 9.73 16.86
N CYS A 123 6.60 9.49 16.69
CA CYS A 123 5.98 9.32 15.39
C CYS A 123 6.07 10.57 14.48
N VAL A 124 6.09 11.78 15.05
CA VAL A 124 6.26 13.04 14.29
C VAL A 124 7.67 13.12 13.72
N ALA A 125 8.68 12.78 14.52
CA ALA A 125 10.08 12.85 14.10
C ALA A 125 10.40 11.95 12.90
N VAL A 126 9.69 10.82 12.77
CA VAL A 126 9.89 9.85 11.68
C VAL A 126 8.90 9.98 10.53
N CYS A 127 7.94 10.92 10.58
CA CYS A 127 6.91 11.04 9.55
C CYS A 127 7.49 11.65 8.26
N PRO A 128 7.40 10.98 7.09
CA PRO A 128 7.98 11.52 5.86
C PRO A 128 7.07 12.50 5.11
N VAL A 129 5.78 12.59 5.50
CA VAL A 129 4.75 13.35 4.77
C VAL A 129 4.41 14.63 5.52
N TYR A 130 4.39 15.74 4.80
CA TYR A 130 4.03 17.06 5.29
C TYR A 130 2.73 17.53 4.64
N THR A 131 1.92 18.23 5.40
CA THR A 131 0.64 18.82 4.97
C THR A 131 0.48 20.21 5.59
N PRO A 132 -0.30 21.11 4.98
CA PRO A 132 -0.66 22.37 5.62
C PRO A 132 -1.26 22.13 6.99
N ALA A 133 -0.90 22.97 7.96
CA ALA A 133 -1.37 22.86 9.33
C ALA A 133 -2.69 23.61 9.51
N GLU A 134 -3.78 22.89 9.73
CA GLU A 134 -5.14 23.44 9.79
C GLU A 134 -5.36 24.28 11.05
N PHE A 135 -4.67 23.95 12.14
CA PHE A 135 -4.71 24.73 13.37
C PHE A 135 -4.17 26.15 13.13
N GLU A 136 -3.07 26.28 12.38
CA GLU A 136 -2.45 27.52 11.93
C GLU A 136 -3.06 28.07 10.63
N GLN A 137 -4.26 27.64 10.23
CA GLN A 137 -4.96 28.13 9.03
C GLN A 137 -4.14 28.02 7.73
N GLY A 138 -3.27 27.01 7.64
CA GLY A 138 -2.43 26.74 6.47
C GLY A 138 -1.23 27.68 6.32
N THR A 139 -0.91 28.52 7.30
CA THR A 139 0.28 29.39 7.25
C THR A 139 1.57 28.67 7.63
N ALA A 140 1.46 27.44 8.14
CA ALA A 140 2.58 26.57 8.48
C ALA A 140 2.34 25.17 7.91
N GLU A 141 3.42 24.38 7.82
CA GLU A 141 3.34 22.94 7.52
C GLU A 141 3.50 22.13 8.80
N ARG A 142 2.86 20.95 8.81
CA ARG A 142 3.01 19.93 9.85
C ARG A 142 3.17 18.56 9.21
N THR A 143 3.58 17.58 9.99
CA THR A 143 3.58 16.18 9.54
C THR A 143 2.16 15.61 9.45
N ALA A 144 1.94 14.59 8.63
CA ALA A 144 0.64 13.94 8.48
C ALA A 144 0.12 13.33 9.81
N ILE A 145 1.00 12.65 10.56
CA ILE A 145 0.74 12.34 11.96
C ILE A 145 1.01 13.57 12.80
N HIS A 146 0.04 13.97 13.62
CA HIS A 146 0.11 15.23 14.35
C HIS A 146 -0.70 15.17 15.64
N ARG A 147 -0.33 16.03 16.57
CA ARG A 147 -1.16 16.48 17.67
C ARG A 147 -1.63 17.88 17.30
N ARG A 148 -2.92 18.16 17.45
CA ARG A 148 -3.53 19.38 16.90
C ARG A 148 -2.89 20.68 17.40
N PHE A 149 -2.51 20.71 18.68
CA PHE A 149 -1.72 21.77 19.30
C PHE A 149 -0.97 21.22 20.53
N PRO A 150 0.04 21.92 21.09
CA PRO A 150 0.89 21.37 22.14
C PRO A 150 0.18 20.87 23.41
N GLN A 151 -0.94 21.52 23.81
CA GLN A 151 -1.74 21.19 24.98
C GLN A 151 -3.09 20.55 24.63
N ALA A 152 -3.17 19.92 23.45
CA ALA A 152 -4.39 19.29 22.97
C ALA A 152 -4.94 18.26 23.96
N THR A 153 -6.26 18.26 24.11
CA THR A 153 -7.01 17.26 24.87
C THR A 153 -8.03 16.62 23.95
N PRO A 154 -8.10 15.29 23.79
CA PRO A 154 -7.08 14.32 24.16
C PRO A 154 -5.71 14.66 23.53
N GLY A 155 -4.62 14.33 24.22
CA GLY A 155 -3.25 14.62 23.77
C GLY A 155 -2.66 13.61 22.79
N GLN A 156 -3.38 12.51 22.54
CA GLN A 156 -2.98 11.48 21.60
C GLN A 156 -3.01 11.98 20.15
N PHE A 157 -2.12 11.42 19.34
CA PHE A 157 -1.92 11.80 17.95
C PHE A 157 -3.03 11.26 17.03
N ALA A 158 -3.16 11.88 15.85
CA ALA A 158 -4.00 11.40 14.76
C ALA A 158 -3.25 11.52 13.43
N ILE A 159 -3.60 10.70 12.45
CA ILE A 159 -3.04 10.77 11.09
C ILE A 159 -4.07 11.40 10.16
N SER A 160 -3.73 12.54 9.56
CA SER A 160 -4.52 13.10 8.46
C SER A 160 -4.26 12.29 7.20
N LYS A 161 -5.31 11.62 6.71
CA LYS A 161 -5.24 10.82 5.49
C LYS A 161 -6.16 11.41 4.44
N GLY A 162 -5.59 11.82 3.32
CA GLY A 162 -6.35 12.23 2.14
C GLY A 162 -7.05 11.04 1.45
N ALA A 163 -7.84 11.37 0.42
CA ALA A 163 -8.42 10.38 -0.48
C ALA A 163 -7.33 9.51 -1.15
N MET A 164 -7.74 8.37 -1.70
CA MET A 164 -6.82 7.52 -2.47
C MET A 164 -6.22 8.31 -3.61
N SER A 165 -4.88 8.31 -3.72
CA SER A 165 -4.20 9.04 -4.78
C SER A 165 -4.54 8.42 -6.15
N PRO A 166 -4.70 9.25 -7.20
CA PRO A 166 -5.09 8.75 -8.51
C PRO A 166 -4.03 7.83 -9.12
N CYS A 167 -2.76 8.07 -8.83
CA CYS A 167 -1.66 7.18 -9.21
C CYS A 167 -1.77 5.77 -8.58
N ARG A 168 -2.31 5.66 -7.36
CA ARG A 168 -2.57 4.37 -6.70
C ARG A 168 -3.79 3.70 -7.29
N ALA A 169 -4.87 4.47 -7.49
CA ALA A 169 -6.10 3.98 -8.11
C ALA A 169 -5.88 3.46 -9.53
N ALA A 170 -5.02 4.11 -10.31
CA ALA A 170 -4.65 3.70 -11.67
C ALA A 170 -3.69 2.50 -11.71
N CYS A 171 -3.05 2.14 -10.59
CA CYS A 171 -2.13 1.01 -10.54
C CYS A 171 -2.90 -0.31 -10.45
N PRO A 172 -2.73 -1.27 -11.39
CA PRO A 172 -3.43 -2.55 -11.31
C PRO A 172 -3.10 -3.38 -10.06
N ALA A 173 -1.91 -3.18 -9.50
CA ALA A 173 -1.48 -3.82 -8.27
C ALA A 173 -1.79 -2.98 -7.01
N GLY A 174 -2.38 -1.79 -7.16
CA GLY A 174 -2.71 -0.92 -6.02
C GLY A 174 -1.51 -0.35 -5.27
N VAL A 175 -0.32 -0.31 -5.89
CA VAL A 175 0.94 0.13 -5.28
C VAL A 175 0.84 1.57 -4.79
N ASN A 176 1.28 1.82 -3.56
CA ASN A 176 1.30 3.16 -2.98
C ASN A 176 2.44 4.05 -3.53
N ALA A 177 2.26 4.56 -4.75
CA ALA A 177 3.21 5.46 -5.41
C ALA A 177 3.54 6.72 -4.61
N HIS A 178 2.51 7.40 -4.10
CA HIS A 178 2.69 8.60 -3.28
C HIS A 178 3.60 8.33 -2.06
N GLY A 179 3.39 7.20 -1.37
CA GLY A 179 4.17 6.85 -0.19
C GLY A 179 5.65 6.61 -0.47
N TYR A 180 6.00 5.82 -1.49
CA TYR A 180 7.43 5.56 -1.75
C TYR A 180 8.13 6.76 -2.38
N VAL A 181 7.42 7.61 -3.13
CA VAL A 181 7.98 8.88 -3.63
C VAL A 181 8.34 9.80 -2.46
N ALA A 182 7.47 9.92 -1.44
CA ALA A 182 7.77 10.69 -0.24
C ALA A 182 8.98 10.14 0.53
N LEU A 183 9.08 8.81 0.66
CA LEU A 183 10.24 8.15 1.29
C LEU A 183 11.55 8.40 0.51
N VAL A 184 11.50 8.31 -0.83
CA VAL A 184 12.65 8.64 -1.69
C VAL A 184 13.07 10.09 -1.50
N GLY A 185 12.12 11.04 -1.44
CA GLY A 185 12.41 12.45 -1.19
C GLY A 185 13.09 12.73 0.16
N LYS A 186 13.02 11.78 1.11
CA LYS A 186 13.70 11.84 2.41
C LYS A 186 14.96 10.97 2.49
N GLY A 187 15.41 10.39 1.37
CA GLY A 187 16.59 9.50 1.35
C GLY A 187 16.35 8.11 1.94
N ARG A 188 15.10 7.74 2.25
CA ARG A 188 14.73 6.47 2.91
C ARG A 188 14.49 5.36 1.89
N PHE A 189 15.51 5.03 1.12
CA PHE A 189 15.37 4.18 -0.07
C PHE A 189 14.98 2.73 0.23
N LYS A 190 15.51 2.15 1.31
CA LYS A 190 15.13 0.80 1.74
C LYS A 190 13.64 0.72 2.07
N GLU A 191 13.13 1.67 2.86
CA GLU A 191 11.73 1.71 3.24
C GLU A 191 10.82 1.98 2.05
N ALA A 192 11.27 2.78 1.08
CA ALA A 192 10.58 2.99 -0.18
C ALA A 192 10.48 1.67 -0.97
N TYR A 193 11.57 0.90 -1.05
CA TYR A 193 11.56 -0.42 -1.68
C TYR A 193 10.62 -1.40 -0.95
N ASP A 194 10.70 -1.48 0.38
CA ASP A 194 9.85 -2.36 1.18
C ASP A 194 8.37 -2.01 0.97
N LEU A 195 8.02 -0.73 0.89
CA LEU A 195 6.66 -0.26 0.59
C LEU A 195 6.20 -0.64 -0.82
N VAL A 196 7.07 -0.58 -1.83
CA VAL A 196 6.75 -1.09 -3.18
C VAL A 196 6.51 -2.59 -3.14
N PHE A 197 7.38 -3.33 -2.46
CA PHE A 197 7.36 -4.79 -2.43
C PHE A 197 6.08 -5.35 -1.77
N GLN A 198 5.46 -4.61 -0.85
CA GLN A 198 4.21 -5.01 -0.19
C GLN A 198 3.10 -5.36 -1.19
N ASP A 199 2.96 -4.56 -2.25
CA ASP A 199 1.90 -4.69 -3.26
C ASP A 199 2.46 -5.20 -4.61
N CYS A 200 3.76 -5.05 -4.86
CA CYS A 200 4.42 -5.38 -6.13
C CYS A 200 5.61 -6.33 -5.90
N PRO A 201 5.42 -7.65 -6.03
CA PRO A 201 6.43 -8.66 -5.70
C PRO A 201 7.65 -8.68 -6.65
N LEU A 202 7.61 -7.93 -7.75
CA LEU A 202 8.70 -7.84 -8.73
C LEU A 202 9.08 -6.36 -9.00
N PRO A 203 9.62 -5.63 -8.02
CA PRO A 203 9.90 -4.19 -8.15
C PRO A 203 10.89 -3.86 -9.27
N SER A 204 11.95 -4.65 -9.44
CA SER A 204 12.98 -4.42 -10.47
C SER A 204 12.39 -4.59 -11.87
N VAL A 205 11.50 -5.56 -12.05
CA VAL A 205 10.75 -5.78 -13.30
C VAL A 205 9.83 -4.60 -13.56
N CYS A 206 8.98 -4.23 -12.60
CA CYS A 206 8.01 -3.15 -12.77
C CYS A 206 8.66 -1.76 -12.87
N GLY A 207 9.87 -1.56 -12.36
CA GLY A 207 10.67 -0.35 -12.59
C GLY A 207 11.20 -0.23 -14.03
N ARG A 208 11.24 -1.32 -14.79
CA ARG A 208 11.84 -1.33 -16.14
C ARG A 208 10.83 -1.43 -17.26
N ILE A 209 9.87 -2.35 -17.14
CA ILE A 209 8.98 -2.71 -18.26
C ILE A 209 7.51 -2.35 -18.04
N CYS A 210 7.18 -1.74 -16.89
CA CYS A 210 5.81 -1.27 -16.64
C CYS A 210 5.43 -0.13 -17.61
N GLN A 211 4.18 -0.17 -18.06
CA GLN A 211 3.54 0.88 -18.87
C GLN A 211 3.08 2.09 -18.04
N HIS A 212 3.36 2.09 -16.73
CA HIS A 212 3.23 3.24 -15.82
C HIS A 212 1.91 4.03 -15.94
N PRO A 213 0.73 3.37 -15.89
CA PRO A 213 -0.56 4.06 -15.94
C PRO A 213 -0.74 5.06 -14.80
N CYS A 214 0.00 4.87 -13.70
CA CYS A 214 0.06 5.78 -12.56
C CYS A 214 0.61 7.17 -12.91
N GLU A 215 1.51 7.29 -13.89
CA GLU A 215 2.05 8.59 -14.34
C GLU A 215 1.04 9.31 -15.22
N GLY A 216 0.28 8.58 -16.06
CA GLY A 216 -0.77 9.15 -16.89
C GLY A 216 -2.00 9.69 -16.14
N GLN A 217 -2.09 9.47 -14.82
CA GLN A 217 -3.14 9.99 -13.94
C GLN A 217 -2.54 10.83 -12.80
N CYS A 218 -1.33 11.35 -12.97
CA CYS A 218 -0.66 12.11 -11.93
C CYS A 218 -1.20 13.55 -11.86
N ASN A 219 -1.73 13.99 -10.71
CA ASN A 219 -2.19 15.38 -10.50
C ASN A 219 -1.08 16.43 -10.69
N ARG A 220 0.20 16.03 -10.65
CA ARG A 220 1.30 16.95 -10.95
C ARG A 220 1.26 17.44 -12.41
N ALA A 221 0.68 16.64 -13.30
CA ALA A 221 0.47 16.97 -14.71
C ALA A 221 -0.41 18.22 -14.92
N ASP A 222 -1.18 18.64 -13.91
CA ASP A 222 -1.98 19.87 -13.96
C ASP A 222 -1.11 21.14 -13.89
N TRP A 223 0.16 21.02 -13.48
CA TRP A 223 1.10 22.12 -13.29
C TRP A 223 2.32 22.02 -14.20
N ASP A 224 2.94 20.84 -14.29
CA ASP A 224 4.10 20.55 -15.13
C ASP A 224 4.10 19.07 -15.57
N ASP A 225 5.24 18.37 -15.51
CA ASP A 225 5.34 16.97 -15.91
C ASP A 225 4.90 15.99 -14.81
N PRO A 226 4.30 14.84 -15.17
CA PRO A 226 4.06 13.76 -14.23
C PRO A 226 5.35 13.35 -13.49
N VAL A 227 5.20 13.00 -12.22
CA VAL A 227 6.31 12.41 -11.46
C VAL A 227 6.75 11.11 -12.15
N ALA A 228 8.07 10.93 -12.32
CA ALA A 228 8.68 9.74 -12.92
C ALA A 228 8.64 8.51 -11.98
N VAL A 229 7.44 8.14 -11.55
CA VAL A 229 7.09 7.07 -10.60
C VAL A 229 7.78 5.74 -10.96
N ARG A 230 7.81 5.35 -12.23
CA ARG A 230 8.48 4.14 -12.71
C ARG A 230 10.00 4.20 -12.53
N ASN A 231 10.61 5.34 -12.84
CA ASN A 231 12.06 5.51 -12.71
C ASN A 231 12.49 5.56 -11.24
N LEU A 232 11.68 6.18 -10.37
CA LEU A 232 11.91 6.14 -8.92
C LEU A 232 11.80 4.72 -8.37
N LYS A 233 10.82 3.93 -8.84
CA LYS A 233 10.71 2.50 -8.51
C LYS A 233 11.94 1.71 -8.96
N ARG A 234 12.43 1.96 -10.18
CA ARG A 234 13.66 1.35 -10.68
C ARG A 234 14.85 1.72 -9.80
N PHE A 235 15.00 3.00 -9.47
CA PHE A 235 16.09 3.50 -8.65
C PHE A 235 16.14 2.81 -7.28
N VAL A 236 15.02 2.72 -6.56
CA VAL A 236 15.02 2.07 -5.23
C VAL A 236 15.28 0.57 -5.31
N ALA A 237 14.79 -0.10 -6.36
CA ALA A 237 15.09 -1.51 -6.59
C ALA A 237 16.57 -1.74 -6.92
N ASP A 238 17.15 -0.85 -7.74
CA ASP A 238 18.54 -0.93 -8.12
C ASP A 238 19.46 -0.63 -6.91
N TYR A 239 19.10 0.35 -6.09
CA TYR A 239 19.79 0.68 -4.84
C TYR A 239 19.83 -0.52 -3.89
N VAL A 240 18.69 -1.17 -3.63
CA VAL A 240 18.63 -2.34 -2.73
C VAL A 240 19.41 -3.51 -3.29
N TYR A 241 19.37 -3.76 -4.60
CA TYR A 241 20.19 -4.80 -5.22
C TYR A 241 21.70 -4.49 -5.09
N GLU A 242 22.12 -3.25 -5.33
CA GLU A 242 23.53 -2.86 -5.27
C GLU A 242 24.11 -2.93 -3.86
N HIS A 243 23.26 -2.75 -2.84
CA HIS A 243 23.63 -2.83 -1.43
C HIS A 243 23.13 -4.14 -0.76
N ARG A 244 22.85 -5.19 -1.54
CA ARG A 244 22.27 -6.45 -1.03
C ARG A 244 23.15 -7.19 0.00
N ASP A 245 24.44 -6.91 -0.01
CA ASP A 245 25.41 -7.49 0.93
C ASP A 245 25.43 -6.74 2.28
N ASP A 246 24.82 -5.55 2.37
CA ASP A 246 24.65 -4.79 3.59
C ASP A 246 23.46 -5.33 4.40
N GLU A 247 23.72 -5.78 5.63
CA GLU A 247 22.68 -6.32 6.51
C GLU A 247 21.60 -5.29 6.87
N SER A 248 21.94 -4.00 6.90
CA SER A 248 20.98 -2.93 7.17
C SER A 248 19.97 -2.75 6.03
N ILE A 249 20.32 -3.16 4.81
CA ILE A 249 19.50 -3.08 3.60
C ILE A 249 18.71 -4.36 3.37
N ARG A 250 19.07 -5.47 4.02
CA ARG A 250 18.29 -6.72 3.94
C ARG A 250 16.83 -6.47 4.31
N ARG A 251 15.95 -7.09 3.52
CA ARG A 251 14.51 -6.98 3.73
C ARG A 251 14.14 -7.51 5.11
N VAL A 252 13.25 -6.80 5.80
CA VAL A 252 12.69 -7.28 7.07
C VAL A 252 11.97 -8.61 6.80
N ALA A 253 12.17 -9.61 7.66
CA ALA A 253 11.48 -10.88 7.56
C ALA A 253 9.97 -10.62 7.49
N VAL A 254 9.33 -11.09 6.42
CA VAL A 254 7.89 -10.91 6.22
C VAL A 254 7.17 -11.75 7.26
N THR A 255 6.22 -11.17 7.98
CA THR A 255 5.40 -11.91 8.94
C THR A 255 4.69 -13.05 8.23
N MET A 256 4.98 -14.28 8.65
CA MET A 256 4.36 -15.47 8.13
C MET A 256 3.24 -15.90 9.06
N ALA A 257 2.08 -16.26 8.50
CA ALA A 257 1.04 -16.91 9.26
C ALA A 257 1.51 -18.29 9.74
N PRO A 258 0.89 -18.83 10.82
CA PRO A 258 1.17 -20.18 11.30
C PRO A 258 1.07 -21.21 10.17
N PRO A 259 1.91 -22.27 10.19
CA PRO A 259 1.85 -23.33 9.19
C PRO A 259 0.47 -23.98 9.11
N ARG A 260 0.07 -24.29 7.89
CA ARG A 260 -1.16 -25.01 7.56
C ARG A 260 -0.82 -26.40 7.05
N GLN A 261 -1.72 -27.35 7.22
CA GLN A 261 -1.50 -28.74 6.80
C GLN A 261 -1.75 -28.93 5.30
N GLU A 262 -2.58 -28.08 4.70
CA GLU A 262 -2.97 -28.20 3.29
C GLU A 262 -1.83 -27.79 2.34
N LYS A 263 -1.59 -28.63 1.32
CA LYS A 263 -0.62 -28.36 0.25
C LYS A 263 -1.31 -27.76 -0.98
N VAL A 264 -0.65 -26.80 -1.62
CA VAL A 264 -1.14 -26.13 -2.84
C VAL A 264 -0.13 -26.29 -3.97
N ALA A 265 -0.62 -26.66 -5.15
CA ALA A 265 0.21 -26.73 -6.35
C ALA A 265 0.03 -25.47 -7.20
N VAL A 266 1.13 -24.83 -7.56
CA VAL A 266 1.17 -23.68 -8.48
C VAL A 266 1.86 -24.13 -9.76
N ILE A 267 1.18 -23.97 -10.89
CA ILE A 267 1.66 -24.45 -12.19
C ILE A 267 2.08 -23.24 -13.05
N GLY A 268 3.37 -23.15 -13.36
CA GLY A 268 4.02 -22.05 -14.06
C GLY A 268 4.77 -21.12 -13.13
N GLY A 269 6.09 -21.04 -13.28
CA GLY A 269 7.04 -20.16 -12.58
C GLY A 269 7.17 -18.77 -13.18
N GLY A 270 6.13 -18.27 -13.84
CA GLY A 270 6.03 -16.89 -14.32
C GLY A 270 5.63 -15.90 -13.21
N PRO A 271 5.44 -14.61 -13.54
CA PRO A 271 5.09 -13.58 -12.55
C PRO A 271 3.82 -13.90 -11.76
N GLY A 272 2.79 -14.46 -12.41
CA GLY A 272 1.55 -14.87 -11.75
C GLY A 272 1.76 -16.00 -10.73
N GLY A 273 2.48 -17.05 -11.11
CA GLY A 273 2.72 -18.19 -10.23
C GLY A 273 3.69 -17.87 -9.10
N LEU A 274 4.76 -17.10 -9.37
CA LEU A 274 5.69 -16.63 -8.34
C LEU A 274 4.96 -15.77 -7.29
N THR A 275 4.10 -14.86 -7.72
CA THR A 275 3.29 -14.02 -6.81
C THR A 275 2.33 -14.89 -6.00
N ALA A 276 1.61 -15.80 -6.64
CA ALA A 276 0.67 -16.69 -5.95
C ALA A 276 1.38 -17.59 -4.93
N ALA A 277 2.53 -18.16 -5.28
CA ALA A 277 3.32 -18.98 -4.37
C ALA A 277 3.84 -18.18 -3.17
N HIS A 278 4.33 -16.95 -3.41
CA HIS A 278 4.76 -16.04 -2.36
C HIS A 278 3.61 -15.69 -1.39
N ASP A 279 2.44 -15.32 -1.91
CA ASP A 279 1.32 -14.93 -1.06
C ASP A 279 0.70 -16.11 -0.30
N LEU A 280 0.61 -17.28 -0.93
CA LEU A 280 0.12 -18.49 -0.29
C LEU A 280 1.07 -18.99 0.81
N SER A 281 2.38 -18.95 0.59
CA SER A 281 3.36 -19.34 1.61
C SER A 281 3.32 -18.41 2.83
N ARG A 282 3.16 -17.10 2.62
CA ARG A 282 2.93 -16.12 3.68
C ARG A 282 1.66 -16.39 4.50
N ARG A 283 0.62 -16.96 3.86
CA ARG A 283 -0.63 -17.37 4.51
C ARG A 283 -0.56 -18.73 5.22
N GLY A 284 0.62 -19.35 5.27
CA GLY A 284 0.83 -20.58 6.03
C GLY A 284 0.87 -21.86 5.19
N TYR A 285 0.56 -21.80 3.89
CA TYR A 285 0.48 -22.99 3.06
C TYR A 285 1.86 -23.47 2.61
N THR A 286 2.04 -24.78 2.55
CA THR A 286 3.16 -25.38 1.80
C THR A 286 2.80 -25.38 0.32
N VAL A 287 3.64 -24.75 -0.50
CA VAL A 287 3.41 -24.58 -1.93
C VAL A 287 4.45 -25.34 -2.72
N THR A 288 4.03 -26.10 -3.72
CA THR A 288 4.94 -26.66 -4.72
C THR A 288 4.71 -25.94 -6.05
N LEU A 289 5.75 -25.26 -6.54
CA LEU A 289 5.78 -24.52 -7.79
C LEU A 289 6.38 -25.39 -8.90
N PHE A 290 5.54 -25.80 -9.86
CA PHE A 290 5.96 -26.60 -11.01
C PHE A 290 6.21 -25.69 -12.20
N GLU A 291 7.37 -25.79 -12.83
CA GLU A 291 7.76 -25.00 -14.01
C GLU A 291 8.28 -25.93 -15.12
N GLU A 292 7.86 -25.69 -16.37
CA GLU A 292 8.26 -26.50 -17.52
C GLU A 292 9.72 -26.25 -17.93
N LEU A 293 10.22 -25.04 -17.71
CA LEU A 293 11.56 -24.61 -18.09
C LEU A 293 12.62 -24.94 -17.02
N PRO A 294 13.92 -24.96 -17.37
CA PRO A 294 15.01 -25.15 -16.41
C PRO A 294 15.28 -23.89 -15.54
N PHE A 295 14.39 -22.90 -15.57
CA PHE A 295 14.53 -21.64 -14.84
C PHE A 295 13.17 -20.99 -14.57
N LEU A 296 13.13 -20.13 -13.55
CA LEU A 296 11.95 -19.33 -13.21
C LEU A 296 11.92 -17.99 -13.96
N GLY A 297 10.76 -17.34 -13.94
CA GLY A 297 10.50 -16.03 -14.54
C GLY A 297 9.58 -16.07 -15.76
N GLY A 298 9.33 -17.26 -16.33
CA GLY A 298 8.42 -17.46 -17.46
C GLY A 298 8.67 -16.47 -18.62
N MET A 299 7.60 -15.82 -19.10
CA MET A 299 7.67 -14.85 -20.20
C MET A 299 8.60 -13.66 -19.94
N LEU A 300 8.84 -13.28 -18.68
CA LEU A 300 9.81 -12.23 -18.35
C LEU A 300 11.25 -12.64 -18.71
N ARG A 301 11.56 -13.93 -18.63
CA ARG A 301 12.88 -14.45 -19.00
C ARG A 301 12.96 -14.78 -20.48
N VAL A 302 11.96 -15.47 -21.03
CA VAL A 302 12.05 -15.99 -22.40
C VAL A 302 11.67 -14.96 -23.47
N CYS A 303 10.82 -13.98 -23.17
CA CYS A 303 10.35 -13.03 -24.18
C CYS A 303 11.00 -11.65 -24.05
N VAL A 304 11.17 -11.14 -22.83
CA VAL A 304 11.72 -9.80 -22.62
C VAL A 304 13.24 -9.82 -22.82
N PRO A 305 13.80 -8.99 -23.73
CA PRO A 305 15.24 -8.95 -23.97
C PRO A 305 16.04 -8.46 -22.76
N ALA A 306 17.24 -9.01 -22.58
CA ALA A 306 18.12 -8.69 -21.45
C ALA A 306 18.48 -7.19 -21.35
N PHE A 307 18.57 -6.48 -22.48
CA PHE A 307 18.83 -5.03 -22.48
C PHE A 307 17.66 -4.18 -21.95
N ARG A 308 16.43 -4.74 -21.86
CA ARG A 308 15.29 -4.11 -21.19
C ARG A 308 15.15 -4.58 -19.75
N LEU A 309 15.35 -5.88 -19.53
CA LEU A 309 15.25 -6.54 -18.23
C LEU A 309 16.49 -7.42 -18.00
N PRO A 310 17.52 -6.89 -17.31
CA PRO A 310 18.72 -7.65 -16.99
C PRO A 310 18.38 -8.88 -16.15
N ARG A 311 19.08 -9.99 -16.41
CA ARG A 311 18.74 -11.31 -15.85
C ARG A 311 19.00 -11.35 -14.35
N GLU A 312 20.10 -10.77 -13.92
CA GLU A 312 20.51 -10.66 -12.52
C GLU A 312 19.50 -9.87 -11.66
N ARG A 313 18.80 -8.90 -12.26
CA ARG A 313 17.75 -8.12 -11.57
C ARG A 313 16.45 -8.91 -11.46
N LEU A 314 16.12 -9.71 -12.47
CA LEU A 314 15.00 -10.66 -12.41
C LEU A 314 15.27 -11.78 -11.39
N ASP A 315 16.47 -12.34 -11.40
CA ASP A 315 16.91 -13.39 -10.48
C ASP A 315 16.86 -12.90 -9.03
N PHE A 316 17.25 -11.64 -8.79
CA PHE A 316 17.10 -11.02 -7.48
C PHE A 316 15.65 -10.94 -7.05
N ASP A 317 14.75 -10.36 -7.86
CA ASP A 317 13.33 -10.26 -7.51
C ASP A 317 12.73 -11.66 -7.23
N ILE A 318 13.07 -12.68 -8.03
CA ILE A 318 12.62 -14.06 -7.83
C ILE A 318 13.12 -14.63 -6.49
N ALA A 319 14.42 -14.47 -6.19
CA ALA A 319 15.01 -14.96 -4.96
C ALA A 319 14.31 -14.36 -3.72
N GLN A 320 13.90 -13.09 -3.79
CA GLN A 320 13.16 -12.43 -2.71
C GLN A 320 11.75 -13.01 -2.50
N LEU A 321 11.18 -13.73 -3.47
CA LEU A 321 9.86 -14.34 -3.35
C LEU A 321 9.89 -15.74 -2.77
N LEU A 322 10.97 -16.47 -3.00
CA LEU A 322 11.16 -17.84 -2.53
C LEU A 322 11.43 -17.86 -1.02
N ASN A 323 10.93 -18.90 -0.36
CA ASN A 323 11.16 -19.18 1.06
C ASN A 323 11.10 -20.68 1.32
N ASP A 324 11.30 -21.08 2.56
CA ASP A 324 11.33 -22.47 3.04
C ASP A 324 10.00 -23.23 2.86
N ARG A 325 8.88 -22.54 2.59
CA ARG A 325 7.57 -23.16 2.33
C ARG A 325 7.25 -23.30 0.85
N ILE A 326 8.16 -22.88 -0.04
CA ILE A 326 7.99 -22.99 -1.49
C ILE A 326 9.00 -24.02 -2.02
N GLU A 327 8.50 -25.19 -2.41
CA GLU A 327 9.26 -26.20 -3.14
C GLU A 327 9.20 -25.89 -4.63
N VAL A 328 10.34 -25.76 -5.30
CA VAL A 328 10.40 -25.49 -6.75
C VAL A 328 10.76 -26.77 -7.50
N LYS A 329 9.91 -27.18 -8.44
CA LYS A 329 10.14 -28.29 -9.36
C LYS A 329 10.23 -27.76 -10.79
N LEU A 330 11.46 -27.62 -11.26
CA LEU A 330 11.76 -27.25 -12.65
C LEU A 330 11.59 -28.45 -13.58
N GLU A 331 11.59 -28.18 -14.89
CA GLU A 331 11.49 -29.19 -15.95
C GLU A 331 10.27 -30.14 -15.80
N SER A 332 9.21 -29.63 -15.18
CA SER A 332 8.01 -30.37 -14.80
C SER A 332 6.80 -29.78 -15.51
N ARG A 333 6.34 -30.44 -16.57
CA ARG A 333 5.26 -29.96 -17.44
C ARG A 333 3.94 -30.68 -17.18
N LEU A 334 2.91 -29.90 -16.84
CA LEU A 334 1.55 -30.39 -16.73
C LEU A 334 1.07 -31.01 -18.06
N GLY A 335 0.51 -32.21 -17.99
CA GLY A 335 -0.01 -32.98 -19.13
C GLY A 335 1.03 -33.84 -19.85
N ARG A 336 2.34 -33.65 -19.59
CA ARG A 336 3.42 -34.54 -20.06
C ARG A 336 4.00 -35.36 -18.91
N ASP A 337 4.39 -34.67 -17.84
CA ASP A 337 5.14 -35.28 -16.73
C ASP A 337 4.25 -35.60 -15.53
N PHE A 338 3.15 -34.87 -15.36
CA PHE A 338 2.14 -35.12 -14.31
C PHE A 338 0.75 -34.62 -14.74
N THR A 339 -0.29 -35.04 -14.00
CA THR A 339 -1.67 -34.58 -14.18
C THR A 339 -2.24 -33.99 -12.89
N LEU A 340 -3.33 -33.22 -12.99
CA LEU A 340 -3.98 -32.65 -11.80
C LEU A 340 -4.61 -33.73 -10.92
N GLU A 341 -5.06 -34.84 -11.53
CA GLU A 341 -5.61 -35.99 -10.83
C GLU A 341 -4.53 -36.70 -10.00
N ALA A 342 -3.32 -36.87 -10.56
CA ALA A 342 -2.19 -37.43 -9.85
C ALA A 342 -1.80 -36.57 -8.64
N LEU A 343 -1.68 -35.24 -8.84
CA LEU A 343 -1.41 -34.32 -7.74
C LEU A 343 -2.54 -34.32 -6.70
N ARG A 344 -3.80 -34.43 -7.11
CA ARG A 344 -4.90 -34.56 -6.14
C ARG A 344 -4.76 -35.83 -5.29
N ALA A 345 -4.35 -36.94 -5.90
CA ALA A 345 -4.07 -38.20 -5.20
C ALA A 345 -2.87 -38.09 -4.25
N GLU A 346 -1.86 -37.28 -4.58
CA GLU A 346 -0.72 -36.93 -3.69
C GLU A 346 -1.10 -36.00 -2.52
N GLY A 347 -2.36 -35.55 -2.45
CA GLY A 347 -2.91 -34.80 -1.33
C GLY A 347 -2.96 -33.28 -1.52
N TYR A 348 -2.63 -32.76 -2.70
CA TYR A 348 -2.79 -31.33 -3.01
C TYR A 348 -4.28 -30.95 -3.00
N LYS A 349 -4.62 -29.85 -2.31
CA LYS A 349 -6.02 -29.42 -2.10
C LYS A 349 -6.48 -28.35 -3.07
N ALA A 350 -5.54 -27.57 -3.61
CA ALA A 350 -5.83 -26.51 -4.57
C ALA A 350 -4.75 -26.45 -5.66
N PHE A 351 -5.15 -25.96 -6.82
CA PHE A 351 -4.31 -25.82 -8.01
C PHE A 351 -4.46 -24.40 -8.53
N PHE A 352 -3.34 -23.70 -8.75
CA PHE A 352 -3.31 -22.42 -9.44
C PHE A 352 -2.61 -22.58 -10.78
N LEU A 353 -3.34 -22.34 -11.87
CA LEU A 353 -2.81 -22.49 -13.23
C LEU A 353 -2.36 -21.12 -13.75
N SER A 354 -1.05 -20.95 -13.89
CA SER A 354 -0.38 -19.75 -14.40
C SER A 354 0.63 -20.08 -15.51
N THR A 355 0.28 -21.01 -16.38
CA THR A 355 1.13 -21.50 -17.47
C THR A 355 1.38 -20.47 -18.58
N GLY A 356 0.62 -19.37 -18.62
CA GLY A 356 0.81 -18.30 -19.60
C GLY A 356 0.49 -18.71 -21.04
N ALA A 357 0.80 -17.80 -21.98
CA ALA A 357 0.53 -17.97 -23.40
C ALA A 357 1.84 -18.10 -24.20
N HIS A 358 2.38 -19.31 -24.29
CA HIS A 358 3.66 -19.58 -24.93
C HIS A 358 3.60 -19.78 -26.45
N LYS A 359 2.40 -19.89 -27.04
CA LYS A 359 2.21 -20.06 -28.48
C LYS A 359 1.99 -18.71 -29.15
N GLY A 360 2.77 -18.43 -30.19
CA GLY A 360 2.55 -17.28 -31.06
C GLY A 360 1.41 -17.50 -32.04
N ARG A 361 0.93 -16.41 -32.66
CA ARG A 361 0.01 -16.46 -33.79
C ARG A 361 0.80 -16.50 -35.09
N SER A 362 0.43 -17.40 -36.01
CA SER A 362 0.94 -17.42 -37.38
C SER A 362 -0.03 -16.68 -38.31
N LEU A 363 0.48 -16.19 -39.43
CA LEU A 363 -0.34 -15.56 -40.47
C LEU A 363 -1.03 -16.63 -41.31
N SER A 364 -2.30 -16.42 -41.65
CA SER A 364 -3.06 -17.32 -42.53
C SER A 364 -2.90 -16.92 -44.00
N ILE A 365 -1.65 -16.91 -44.48
CA ILE A 365 -1.29 -16.55 -45.86
C ILE A 365 -0.43 -17.63 -46.49
N GLU A 366 -0.45 -17.71 -47.82
CA GLU A 366 0.46 -18.58 -48.57
C GLU A 366 1.92 -18.20 -48.27
N GLY A 367 2.77 -19.20 -48.03
CA GLY A 367 4.18 -18.99 -47.68
C GLY A 367 4.46 -18.63 -46.21
N ALA A 368 3.47 -18.66 -45.32
CA ALA A 368 3.68 -18.38 -43.89
C ALA A 368 4.62 -19.37 -43.17
N GLU A 369 4.83 -20.55 -43.74
CA GLU A 369 5.75 -21.59 -43.24
C GLU A 369 7.02 -21.71 -44.10
N ALA A 370 7.29 -20.72 -44.96
CA ALA A 370 8.50 -20.70 -45.79
C ALA A 370 9.76 -20.54 -44.94
N ASP A 371 10.89 -21.04 -45.46
CA ASP A 371 12.18 -20.90 -44.79
C ASP A 371 12.54 -19.41 -44.58
N GLY A 372 13.02 -19.09 -43.39
CA GLY A 372 13.27 -17.71 -42.94
C GLY A 372 12.08 -16.98 -42.30
N VAL A 373 10.86 -17.56 -42.32
CA VAL A 373 9.72 -17.00 -41.56
C VAL A 373 9.76 -17.50 -40.12
N LEU A 374 10.03 -16.60 -39.17
CA LEU A 374 10.15 -16.93 -37.75
C LEU A 374 8.97 -16.38 -36.95
N ASN A 375 8.43 -17.21 -36.05
CA ASN A 375 7.46 -16.72 -35.07
C ASN A 375 8.15 -15.79 -34.06
N GLY A 376 7.58 -14.60 -33.81
CA GLY A 376 8.21 -13.60 -32.95
C GLY A 376 8.47 -14.07 -31.51
N LEU A 377 7.59 -14.88 -30.91
CA LEU A 377 7.82 -15.42 -29.57
C LEU A 377 8.92 -16.49 -29.56
N GLU A 378 8.96 -17.34 -30.58
CA GLU A 378 9.99 -18.37 -30.71
C GLU A 378 11.36 -17.75 -30.98
N PHE A 379 11.41 -16.76 -31.87
CA PHE A 379 12.60 -15.96 -32.17
C PHE A 379 13.18 -15.32 -30.90
N LEU A 380 12.33 -14.62 -30.13
CA LEU A 380 12.75 -14.00 -28.88
C LEU A 380 13.17 -15.04 -27.83
N ARG A 381 12.46 -16.17 -27.75
CA ARG A 381 12.82 -17.27 -26.85
C ARG A 381 14.22 -17.76 -27.14
N LYS A 382 14.49 -18.15 -28.40
CA LYS A 382 15.80 -18.63 -28.86
C LYS A 382 16.91 -17.62 -28.56
N ALA A 383 16.68 -16.36 -28.91
CA ALA A 383 17.65 -15.29 -28.66
C ALA A 383 17.93 -15.07 -27.17
N ASN A 384 16.92 -15.23 -26.30
CA ASN A 384 17.07 -15.04 -24.85
C ASN A 384 17.63 -16.27 -24.13
N THR A 385 17.47 -17.48 -24.67
CA THR A 385 18.00 -18.74 -24.11
C THR A 385 19.41 -19.05 -24.60
N GLY A 386 19.97 -18.22 -25.49
CA GLY A 386 21.31 -18.41 -26.04
C GLY A 386 21.36 -19.43 -27.18
N GLU A 387 20.20 -19.84 -27.71
CA GLU A 387 20.13 -20.65 -28.92
C GLU A 387 20.56 -19.79 -30.13
N PRO A 388 21.26 -20.38 -31.12
CA PRO A 388 21.69 -19.65 -32.30
C PRO A 388 20.47 -19.16 -33.10
N VAL A 389 20.48 -17.88 -33.45
CA VAL A 389 19.45 -17.25 -34.26
C VAL A 389 20.08 -16.60 -35.48
N THR A 390 19.68 -17.04 -36.66
CA THR A 390 20.13 -16.47 -37.93
C THR A 390 19.08 -15.48 -38.42
N VAL A 391 19.50 -14.25 -38.72
CA VAL A 391 18.67 -13.23 -39.36
C VAL A 391 19.33 -12.77 -40.64
N GLY A 392 18.53 -12.55 -41.68
CA GLY A 392 18.99 -11.97 -42.93
C GLY A 392 19.27 -10.47 -42.78
N LYS A 393 20.11 -9.92 -43.67
CA LYS A 393 20.41 -8.48 -43.72
C LYS A 393 19.13 -7.64 -43.79
N ARG A 394 18.19 -8.00 -44.67
CA ARG A 394 16.90 -7.33 -44.79
C ARG A 394 15.84 -8.12 -44.04
N THR A 395 15.46 -7.63 -42.87
CA THR A 395 14.45 -8.29 -42.01
C THR A 395 13.16 -7.47 -41.99
N VAL A 396 12.02 -8.14 -42.15
CA VAL A 396 10.69 -7.53 -41.99
C VAL A 396 10.05 -8.07 -40.71
N VAL A 397 9.63 -7.17 -39.82
CA VAL A 397 8.87 -7.53 -38.62
C VAL A 397 7.41 -7.15 -38.81
N VAL A 398 6.52 -8.14 -38.72
CA VAL A 398 5.08 -7.95 -38.89
C VAL A 398 4.39 -7.86 -37.54
N GLY A 399 3.88 -6.67 -37.20
CA GLY A 399 3.11 -6.40 -35.97
C GLY A 399 3.46 -5.05 -35.34
N GLY A 400 2.61 -4.56 -34.43
CA GLY A 400 2.77 -3.26 -33.76
C GLY A 400 2.85 -3.31 -32.23
N GLY A 401 2.93 -4.51 -31.64
CA GLY A 401 2.96 -4.69 -30.19
C GLY A 401 4.37 -4.68 -29.58
N ASN A 402 4.43 -4.89 -28.26
CA ASN A 402 5.70 -5.03 -27.52
C ASN A 402 6.60 -6.12 -28.12
N VAL A 403 6.04 -7.28 -28.46
CA VAL A 403 6.77 -8.41 -29.08
C VAL A 403 7.41 -7.99 -30.41
N ALA A 404 6.69 -7.26 -31.26
CA ALA A 404 7.22 -6.80 -32.54
C ALA A 404 8.37 -5.81 -32.35
N THR A 405 8.22 -4.87 -31.42
CA THR A 405 9.27 -3.89 -31.09
C THR A 405 10.52 -4.56 -30.54
N ASP A 406 10.34 -5.52 -29.62
CA ASP A 406 11.46 -6.27 -29.04
C ASP A 406 12.13 -7.16 -30.10
N ALA A 407 11.36 -7.83 -30.95
CA ALA A 407 11.88 -8.65 -32.04
C ALA A 407 12.71 -7.83 -33.03
N ALA A 408 12.23 -6.64 -33.44
CA ALA A 408 12.99 -5.74 -34.32
C ALA A 408 14.33 -5.31 -33.69
N ARG A 409 14.31 -4.95 -32.41
CA ARG A 409 15.53 -4.51 -31.70
C ARG A 409 16.52 -5.65 -31.45
N VAL A 410 16.04 -6.88 -31.29
CA VAL A 410 16.86 -8.08 -31.20
C VAL A 410 17.42 -8.46 -32.56
N ALA A 411 16.63 -8.42 -33.63
CA ALA A 411 17.10 -8.69 -35.00
C ALA A 411 18.25 -7.76 -35.41
N LEU A 412 18.16 -6.47 -35.10
CA LEU A 412 19.25 -5.51 -35.32
C LEU A 412 20.53 -5.91 -34.57
N ARG A 413 20.41 -6.46 -33.35
CA ARG A 413 21.56 -6.94 -32.56
C ARG A 413 22.12 -8.28 -33.06
N CYS A 414 21.32 -9.02 -33.80
CA CYS A 414 21.72 -10.27 -34.46
C CYS A 414 22.26 -10.05 -35.88
N GLY A 415 22.37 -8.79 -36.35
CA GLY A 415 23.03 -8.45 -37.63
C GLY A 415 22.10 -8.07 -38.78
N ALA A 416 20.81 -7.80 -38.52
CA ALA A 416 19.93 -7.17 -39.51
C ALA A 416 20.33 -5.69 -39.76
N GLU A 417 20.08 -5.17 -40.97
CA GLU A 417 20.40 -3.81 -41.43
C GLU A 417 19.14 -2.94 -41.59
#